data_AF-A0A3Q9JM12-F1
#
_entry.id   AF-A0A3Q9JM12-F1
#
_cell.length_a   1.000
_cell.length_b   1.000
_cell.length_c   1.000
_cell.angle_alpha   90.00
_cell.angle_beta   90.00
_cell.angle_gamma   90.00
#
_symmetry.space_group_name_H-M   'P 1'
#
loop_
_entity.id
_entity.type
_entity.pdbx_description
1 polymer ?
#
loop_
_entity_poly.entity_id
_entity_poly.type
_entity_poly.pdbx_seq_one_letter_code
_entity_poly.pdbx_strand_id
1 'polypeptide(L)'
;MDYRVIQIFLLTMLLITFSTADYAESLMCKVDKIIDIKTIVCVQPNNEDDLLIKNTVALDQIDTVRIWQHPFFFQARELMNQLMVNQLIFIDVKESNEKYREIYAEQPTHYKLWVNGVVYASDVNINLELVENGFATVAMSDEKIDNSYYQAKNNKRGLWSADPIITPRQFDDNWQKWQKELPKVLKIPEIIVCQIEKITNTERFYCYYQDENGLNVKSHIDYYQVWMP
;
A
#
# COMPACT_ATOMS: atom_id res chain seq x y z
N MET A 1 36.90 43.30 -20.32
CA MET A 1 35.73 42.88 -19.52
C MET A 1 36.11 43.06 -18.07
N ASP A 2 35.41 43.91 -17.32
CA ASP A 2 35.77 44.29 -15.95
C ASP A 2 35.57 43.10 -14.99
N TYR A 3 36.53 42.85 -14.10
CA TYR A 3 36.51 41.76 -13.13
C TYR A 3 35.26 41.79 -12.24
N ARG A 4 34.72 42.99 -12.01
CA ARG A 4 33.47 43.21 -11.27
C ARG A 4 32.26 42.61 -11.98
N VAL A 5 32.22 42.64 -13.31
CA VAL A 5 31.13 42.06 -14.11
C VAL A 5 31.17 40.54 -14.03
N ILE A 6 32.37 39.94 -14.04
CA ILE A 6 32.56 38.49 -13.89
C ILE A 6 32.13 38.03 -12.48
N GLN A 7 32.49 38.76 -11.43
CA GLN A 7 32.07 38.44 -10.06
C GLN A 7 30.56 38.55 -9.86
N ILE A 8 29.92 39.60 -10.39
CA ILE A 8 28.46 39.75 -10.30
C ILE A 8 27.76 38.61 -11.03
N PHE A 9 28.26 38.21 -12.20
CA PHE A 9 27.71 37.09 -12.97
C PHE A 9 27.86 35.75 -12.25
N LEU A 10 29.03 35.46 -11.67
CA LEU A 10 29.26 34.23 -10.89
C LEU A 10 28.38 34.17 -9.63
N LEU A 11 28.22 35.30 -8.94
CA LEU A 11 27.38 35.37 -7.73
C LEU A 11 25.89 35.17 -8.07
N THR A 12 25.42 35.74 -9.18
CA THR A 12 24.03 35.54 -9.65
C THR A 12 23.78 34.12 -10.13
N MET A 13 24.71 33.51 -10.86
CA MET A 13 24.64 32.07 -11.22
C MET A 13 24.53 31.18 -9.99
N LEU A 14 25.36 31.44 -8.96
CA LEU A 14 25.34 30.69 -7.71
C LEU A 14 23.99 30.85 -6.98
N LEU A 15 23.46 32.08 -6.89
CA LEU A 15 22.16 32.35 -6.25
C LEU A 15 20.99 31.68 -6.97
N ILE A 16 21.00 31.64 -8.31
CA ILE A 16 19.97 30.95 -9.09
C ILE A 16 20.01 29.44 -8.82
N THR A 17 21.19 28.84 -8.71
CA THR A 17 21.31 27.40 -8.42
C THR A 17 20.84 27.00 -7.02
N PHE A 18 20.87 27.91 -6.04
CA PHE A 18 20.33 27.64 -4.69
C PHE A 18 18.82 27.93 -4.56
N SER A 19 18.23 28.70 -5.49
CA SER A 19 16.81 29.06 -5.45
C SER A 19 15.85 27.99 -5.97
N THR A 20 16.36 26.94 -6.62
CA THR A 20 15.54 25.85 -7.20
C THR A 20 15.74 24.52 -6.47
N ALA A 21 16.01 24.55 -5.16
CA ALA A 21 15.82 23.36 -4.36
C ALA A 21 14.31 23.07 -4.36
N ASP A 22 13.85 22.24 -5.30
CA ASP A 22 12.53 21.64 -5.27
C ASP A 22 12.42 20.93 -3.93
N TYR A 23 11.73 21.55 -2.98
CA TYR A 23 11.39 20.91 -1.73
C TYR A 23 10.38 19.82 -2.08
N ALA A 24 10.88 18.59 -2.28
CA ALA A 24 10.04 17.41 -2.30
C ALA A 24 9.21 17.44 -1.01
N GLU A 25 7.90 17.55 -1.16
CA GLU A 25 7.01 17.54 -0.01
C GLU A 25 7.18 16.19 0.69
N SER A 26 7.41 16.22 1.99
CA SER A 26 7.50 15.01 2.78
C SER A 26 6.47 15.03 3.88
N LEU A 27 5.88 13.87 4.13
CA LEU A 27 4.81 13.70 5.09
C LEU A 27 5.23 12.66 6.13
N MET A 28 5.08 13.01 7.41
CA MET A 28 5.31 12.09 8.52
C MET A 28 3.99 11.82 9.23
N CYS A 29 3.58 10.56 9.34
CA CYS A 29 2.28 10.20 9.89
C CYS A 29 2.30 8.79 10.51
N LYS A 30 1.27 8.46 11.31
CA LYS A 30 1.03 7.10 11.81
C LYS A 30 -0.01 6.42 10.96
N VAL A 31 0.20 5.16 10.57
CA VAL A 31 -0.81 4.41 9.80
C VAL A 31 -2.07 4.21 10.65
N ASP A 32 -3.22 4.65 10.11
CA ASP A 32 -4.57 4.45 10.68
C ASP A 32 -5.15 3.14 10.16
N LYS A 33 -5.10 2.92 8.83
CA LYS A 33 -5.55 1.69 8.20
C LYS A 33 -4.88 1.45 6.85
N ILE A 34 -4.85 0.19 6.44
CA ILE A 34 -4.49 -0.25 5.08
C ILE A 34 -5.79 -0.54 4.33
N ILE A 35 -6.09 0.24 3.28
CA ILE A 35 -7.29 0.06 2.44
C ILE A 35 -7.09 -1.19 1.58
N ASP A 36 -6.00 -1.18 0.81
CA ASP A 36 -5.52 -2.28 -0.02
C ASP A 36 -3.98 -2.27 -0.02
N ILE A 37 -3.35 -3.14 -0.80
CA ILE A 37 -1.87 -3.26 -0.80
C ILE A 37 -1.19 -2.00 -1.38
N LYS A 38 -1.89 -1.24 -2.23
CA LYS A 38 -1.38 -0.01 -2.82
C LYS A 38 -1.72 1.22 -1.99
N THR A 39 -2.73 1.16 -1.13
CA THR A 39 -3.34 2.35 -0.55
C THR A 39 -3.46 2.25 0.96
N ILE A 40 -2.86 3.22 1.65
CA ILE A 40 -2.96 3.38 3.11
C ILE A 40 -3.65 4.70 3.46
N VAL A 41 -4.22 4.73 4.66
CA VAL A 41 -4.64 5.97 5.33
C VAL A 41 -3.75 6.16 6.54
N CYS A 42 -3.18 7.35 6.67
CA CYS A 42 -2.39 7.71 7.83
C CYS A 42 -2.90 9.00 8.47
N VAL A 43 -2.60 9.16 9.75
CA VAL A 43 -3.00 10.31 10.57
C VAL A 43 -1.79 11.11 11.02
N GLN A 44 -1.93 12.43 10.97
CA GLN A 44 -0.99 13.38 11.56
C GLN A 44 -1.75 14.30 12.54
N PRO A 45 -1.11 14.72 13.65
CA PRO A 45 -1.69 15.72 14.53
C PRO A 45 -1.87 17.05 13.79
N ASN A 46 -3.01 17.70 13.96
CA ASN A 46 -3.19 19.10 13.57
C ASN A 46 -2.74 19.99 14.74
N ASN A 47 -1.86 20.94 14.47
CA ASN A 47 -1.32 21.83 15.50
C ASN A 47 -2.34 22.88 16.00
N GLU A 48 -3.47 23.04 15.30
CA GLU A 48 -4.41 24.14 15.56
C GLU A 48 -5.62 23.74 16.42
N ASP A 49 -6.10 22.48 16.32
CA ASP A 49 -7.43 22.11 16.87
C ASP A 49 -7.49 20.76 17.62
N ASP A 50 -6.35 20.14 17.98
CA ASP A 50 -6.29 18.74 18.49
C ASP A 50 -6.93 17.70 17.55
N LEU A 51 -7.34 18.10 16.34
CA LEU A 51 -7.95 17.24 15.33
C LEU A 51 -6.86 16.43 14.61
N LEU A 52 -7.18 15.19 14.24
CA LEU A 52 -6.30 14.38 13.41
C LEU A 52 -6.59 14.64 11.93
N ILE A 53 -5.55 14.95 11.16
CA ILE A 53 -5.64 15.02 9.71
C ILE A 53 -5.40 13.63 9.15
N LYS A 54 -6.36 13.12 8.36
CA LYS A 54 -6.22 11.88 7.59
C LYS A 54 -5.69 12.18 6.19
N ASN A 55 -4.65 11.47 5.80
CA ASN A 55 -4.11 11.50 4.44
C ASN A 55 -4.26 10.10 3.84
N THR A 56 -4.71 10.06 2.58
CA THR A 56 -4.73 8.83 1.79
C THR A 56 -3.49 8.81 0.90
N VAL A 57 -2.73 7.72 0.97
CA VAL A 57 -1.43 7.60 0.34
C VAL A 57 -1.46 6.35 -0.54
N ALA A 58 -1.25 6.54 -1.83
CA ALA A 58 -1.00 5.46 -2.77
C ALA A 58 0.51 5.26 -2.94
N LEU A 59 0.95 4.01 -2.88
CA LEU A 59 2.35 3.63 -3.05
C LEU A 59 2.73 3.84 -4.53
N ASP A 60 3.69 4.74 -4.74
CA ASP A 60 4.18 5.12 -6.06
C ASP A 60 5.08 4.04 -6.69
N GLN A 61 5.29 4.14 -8.01
CA GLN A 61 6.21 3.32 -8.81
C GLN A 61 5.89 1.82 -8.91
N ILE A 62 4.93 1.32 -8.14
CA ILE A 62 4.54 -0.10 -8.09
C ILE A 62 3.07 -0.30 -8.47
N ASP A 63 2.75 -1.49 -8.95
CA ASP A 63 1.39 -1.99 -9.07
C ASP A 63 1.23 -3.24 -8.22
N THR A 64 0.17 -3.29 -7.43
CA THR A 64 -0.01 -4.32 -6.39
C THR A 64 -1.33 -5.03 -6.62
N VAL A 65 -1.46 -6.19 -6.00
CA VAL A 65 -2.75 -6.89 -5.93
C VAL A 65 -3.76 -6.02 -5.18
N ARG A 66 -4.86 -5.64 -5.85
CA ARG A 66 -5.89 -4.74 -5.26
C ARG A 66 -7.05 -5.51 -4.65
N ILE A 67 -7.28 -6.71 -5.18
CA ILE A 67 -8.45 -7.51 -4.94
C ILE A 67 -8.08 -8.65 -3.97
N TRP A 68 -8.88 -8.84 -2.93
CA TRP A 68 -8.62 -9.81 -1.87
C TRP A 68 -8.61 -11.26 -2.34
N GLN A 69 -9.27 -11.54 -3.47
CA GLN A 69 -9.29 -12.84 -4.13
C GLN A 69 -7.96 -13.18 -4.82
N HIS A 70 -7.02 -12.24 -4.93
CA HIS A 70 -5.69 -12.57 -5.42
C HIS A 70 -4.95 -13.45 -4.39
N PRO A 71 -4.34 -14.59 -4.79
CA PRO A 71 -3.70 -15.55 -3.86
C PRO A 71 -2.58 -15.01 -2.96
N PHE A 72 -2.08 -13.81 -3.23
CA PHE A 72 -1.00 -13.17 -2.49
C PHE A 72 -1.44 -11.93 -1.71
N PHE A 73 -2.74 -11.58 -1.76
CA PHE A 73 -3.25 -10.38 -1.12
C PHE A 73 -3.03 -10.41 0.40
N PHE A 74 -3.36 -11.52 1.06
CA PHE A 74 -3.25 -11.61 2.51
C PHE A 74 -1.79 -11.64 2.98
N GLN A 75 -0.89 -12.30 2.25
CA GLN A 75 0.54 -12.31 2.55
C GLN A 75 1.15 -10.92 2.37
N ALA A 76 0.75 -10.18 1.33
CA ALA A 76 1.16 -8.80 1.12
C ALA A 76 0.65 -7.87 2.24
N ARG A 77 -0.61 -8.05 2.64
CA ARG A 77 -1.22 -7.28 3.74
C ARG A 77 -0.52 -7.55 5.06
N GLU A 78 -0.18 -8.80 5.32
CA GLU A 78 0.54 -9.21 6.52
C GLU A 78 1.94 -8.60 6.57
N LEU A 79 2.68 -8.61 5.45
CA LEU A 79 3.97 -7.92 5.35
C LEU A 79 3.82 -6.41 5.66
N MET A 80 2.83 -5.75 5.06
CA MET A 80 2.57 -4.33 5.34
C MET A 80 2.20 -4.07 6.81
N ASN A 81 1.41 -4.95 7.42
CA ASN A 81 1.08 -4.86 8.84
C ASN A 81 2.35 -4.93 9.70
N GLN A 82 3.21 -5.92 9.44
CA GLN A 82 4.45 -6.11 10.19
C GLN A 82 5.40 -4.93 10.06
N LEU A 83 5.50 -4.33 8.87
CA LEU A 83 6.43 -3.24 8.61
C LEU A 83 5.92 -1.87 9.09
N MET A 84 4.61 -1.62 9.06
CA MET A 84 4.08 -0.25 9.23
C MET A 84 3.10 -0.07 10.38
N VAL A 85 2.41 -1.12 10.84
CA VAL A 85 1.41 -0.95 11.90
C VAL A 85 2.12 -0.60 13.20
N ASN A 86 1.58 0.41 13.89
CA ASN A 86 2.19 1.01 15.08
C ASN A 86 3.54 1.70 14.87
N GLN A 87 4.04 1.78 13.64
CA GLN A 87 5.23 2.54 13.29
C GLN A 87 4.85 3.97 12.87
N LEU A 88 5.77 4.91 13.10
CA LEU A 88 5.73 6.19 12.42
C LEU A 88 6.30 5.98 11.02
N ILE A 89 5.58 6.45 10.01
CA ILE A 89 6.00 6.36 8.62
C ILE A 89 6.38 7.73 8.07
N PHE A 90 7.36 7.71 7.18
CA PHE A 90 7.80 8.85 6.39
C PHE A 90 7.41 8.60 4.93
N ILE A 91 6.86 9.60 4.27
CA ILE A 91 6.40 9.51 2.89
C ILE A 91 7.11 10.59 2.10
N ASP A 92 7.87 10.16 1.11
CA ASP A 92 8.47 11.01 0.08
C ASP A 92 7.42 11.21 -1.01
N VAL A 93 6.73 12.37 -0.99
CA VAL A 93 5.60 12.65 -1.89
C VAL A 93 6.13 12.94 -3.28
N LYS A 94 5.66 12.16 -4.26
CA LYS A 94 6.00 12.32 -5.68
C LYS A 94 4.97 13.15 -6.41
N GLU A 95 3.71 12.98 -6.04
CA GLU A 95 2.61 13.73 -6.63
C GLU A 95 1.50 13.93 -5.60
N SER A 96 1.08 15.18 -5.42
CA SER A 96 -0.12 15.52 -4.66
C SER A 96 -1.27 15.75 -5.63
N ASN A 97 -2.37 15.02 -5.47
CA ASN A 97 -3.55 15.24 -6.29
C ASN A 97 -4.49 16.24 -5.62
N GLU A 98 -4.28 17.52 -5.90
CA GLU A 98 -5.09 18.62 -5.36
C GLU A 98 -6.57 18.53 -5.75
N LYS A 99 -6.90 17.88 -6.88
CA LYS A 99 -8.29 17.72 -7.33
C LYS A 99 -9.13 16.91 -6.32
N TYR A 100 -8.53 15.95 -5.62
CA TYR A 100 -9.24 15.23 -4.56
C TYR A 100 -9.41 16.07 -3.29
N ARG A 101 -8.54 17.06 -3.06
CA ARG A 101 -8.68 18.00 -1.94
C ARG A 101 -9.98 18.79 -2.06
N GLU A 102 -10.31 19.28 -3.26
CA GLU A 102 -11.53 20.06 -3.51
C GLU A 102 -12.80 19.22 -3.33
N ILE A 103 -12.81 17.97 -3.81
CA ILE A 103 -14.00 17.08 -3.74
C ILE A 103 -14.35 16.73 -2.29
N TYR A 104 -13.35 16.60 -1.40
CA TYR A 104 -13.55 16.21 -0.01
C TYR A 104 -13.47 17.38 0.99
N ALA A 105 -13.14 18.61 0.54
CA ALA A 105 -13.05 19.80 1.38
C ALA A 105 -14.38 20.16 2.08
N GLU A 106 -15.52 19.78 1.50
CA GLU A 106 -16.85 20.08 2.04
C GLU A 106 -17.36 19.03 3.04
N GLN A 107 -16.66 17.89 3.19
CA GLN A 107 -17.04 16.90 4.19
C GLN A 107 -16.39 17.21 5.54
N PRO A 108 -17.15 17.21 6.64
CA PRO A 108 -16.61 17.43 7.99
C PRO A 108 -15.68 16.29 8.45
N THR A 109 -15.49 15.24 7.64
CA THR A 109 -14.52 14.18 7.86
C THR A 109 -13.15 14.60 7.35
N HIS A 110 -12.19 14.67 8.25
CA HIS A 110 -10.88 15.32 8.13
C HIS A 110 -9.90 14.64 7.15
N TYR A 111 -10.29 14.41 5.90
CA TYR A 111 -9.42 13.92 4.83
C TYR A 111 -8.83 15.10 4.07
N LYS A 112 -7.52 15.34 4.21
CA LYS A 112 -6.88 16.56 3.72
C LYS A 112 -6.11 16.36 2.41
N LEU A 113 -5.63 15.15 2.12
CA LEU A 113 -4.71 14.94 1.01
C LEU A 113 -4.81 13.53 0.41
N TRP A 114 -4.83 13.46 -0.92
CA TRP A 114 -4.54 12.23 -1.69
C TRP A 114 -3.17 12.40 -2.34
N VAL A 115 -2.23 11.53 -2.00
CA VAL A 115 -0.85 11.59 -2.51
C VAL A 115 -0.39 10.27 -3.10
N ASN A 116 0.47 10.35 -4.11
CA ASN A 116 1.33 9.25 -4.54
C ASN A 116 2.71 9.46 -3.92
N GLY A 117 3.26 8.45 -3.27
CA GLY A 117 4.57 8.58 -2.63
C GLY A 117 5.29 7.27 -2.38
N VAL A 118 6.57 7.40 -2.05
CA VAL A 118 7.41 6.29 -1.58
C VAL A 118 7.34 6.27 -0.06
N VAL A 119 6.91 5.13 0.51
CA VAL A 119 6.65 5.00 1.94
C VAL A 119 7.82 4.33 2.63
N TYR A 120 8.23 4.90 3.75
CA TYR A 120 9.31 4.41 4.59
C TYR A 120 8.82 4.18 6.02
N ALA A 121 9.17 3.04 6.62
CA ALA A 121 8.95 2.78 8.04
C ALA A 121 10.28 2.32 8.66
N SER A 122 10.78 3.02 9.69
CA SER A 122 12.12 2.72 10.27
C SER A 122 13.23 2.56 9.22
N ASP A 123 13.31 3.50 8.27
CA ASP A 123 14.24 3.52 7.14
C ASP A 123 14.07 2.38 6.10
N VAL A 124 13.05 1.53 6.24
CA VAL A 124 12.71 0.48 5.27
C VAL A 124 11.76 1.04 4.20
N ASN A 125 12.15 0.95 2.93
CA ASN A 125 11.29 1.33 1.80
C ASN A 125 10.23 0.25 1.54
N ILE A 126 8.99 0.53 1.91
CA ILE A 126 7.86 -0.40 1.82
C ILE A 126 7.55 -0.78 0.37
N ASN A 127 7.69 0.17 -0.56
CA ASN A 127 7.44 -0.08 -1.98
C ASN A 127 8.43 -1.14 -2.51
N LEU A 128 9.71 -1.03 -2.14
CA LEU A 128 10.74 -2.01 -2.48
C LEU A 128 10.49 -3.37 -1.81
N GLU A 129 10.16 -3.39 -0.52
CA GLU A 129 9.86 -4.64 0.20
C GLU A 129 8.73 -5.45 -0.46
N LEU A 130 7.68 -4.77 -0.92
CA LEU A 130 6.58 -5.41 -1.65
C LEU A 130 7.05 -6.03 -2.97
N VAL A 131 7.96 -5.36 -3.69
CA VAL A 131 8.52 -5.87 -4.95
C VAL A 131 9.48 -7.03 -4.70
N GLU A 132 10.38 -6.93 -3.71
CA GLU A 132 11.37 -7.96 -3.39
C GLU A 132 10.76 -9.27 -2.87
N ASN A 133 9.60 -9.19 -2.21
CA ASN A 133 8.83 -10.34 -1.79
C ASN A 133 7.88 -10.85 -2.88
N GLY A 134 7.86 -10.20 -4.05
CA GLY A 134 7.05 -10.59 -5.19
C GLY A 134 5.56 -10.36 -4.97
N PHE A 135 5.16 -9.36 -4.20
CA PHE A 135 3.76 -8.97 -3.98
C PHE A 135 3.32 -7.78 -4.84
N ALA A 136 4.27 -7.12 -5.49
CA ALA A 136 4.06 -6.02 -6.41
C ALA A 136 4.91 -6.17 -7.68
N THR A 137 4.49 -5.51 -8.76
CA THR A 137 5.24 -5.37 -10.01
C THR A 137 5.64 -3.92 -10.24
N VAL A 138 6.62 -3.69 -11.10
CA VAL A 138 7.06 -2.34 -11.46
C VAL A 138 6.01 -1.64 -12.33
N ALA A 139 5.57 -0.46 -11.91
CA ALA A 139 4.70 0.43 -12.71
C ALA A 139 5.50 1.53 -13.40
N MET A 140 6.58 2.02 -12.76
CA MET A 140 7.51 3.00 -13.31
C MET A 140 8.94 2.51 -13.05
N SER A 141 9.77 2.48 -14.10
CA SER A 141 11.15 1.99 -14.02
C SER A 141 12.01 2.93 -13.20
N ASP A 142 12.71 2.34 -12.24
CA ASP A 142 13.75 2.92 -11.41
C ASP A 142 14.77 1.81 -11.17
N GLU A 143 16.07 2.12 -11.21
CA GLU A 143 17.13 1.10 -11.13
C GLU A 143 16.98 0.21 -9.89
N LYS A 144 16.62 0.77 -8.73
CA LYS A 144 16.48 0.00 -7.49
C LYS A 144 15.26 -0.91 -7.55
N ILE A 145 14.12 -0.39 -7.98
CA ILE A 145 12.87 -1.15 -8.09
C ILE A 145 13.01 -2.29 -9.12
N ASP A 146 13.65 -2.01 -10.26
CA ASP A 146 13.89 -3.01 -11.30
C ASP A 146 14.80 -4.13 -10.80
N ASN A 147 15.87 -3.80 -10.07
CA ASN A 147 16.74 -4.79 -9.45
C ASN A 147 15.99 -5.69 -8.47
N SER A 148 15.19 -5.11 -7.57
CA SER A 148 14.33 -5.84 -6.64
C SER A 148 13.34 -6.75 -7.36
N TYR A 149 12.74 -6.28 -8.47
CA TYR A 149 11.83 -7.05 -9.29
C TYR A 149 12.51 -8.27 -9.93
N TYR A 150 13.69 -8.10 -10.52
CA TYR A 150 14.44 -9.20 -11.12
C TYR A 150 14.90 -10.22 -10.07
N GLN A 151 15.28 -9.77 -8.88
CA GLN A 151 15.62 -10.65 -7.77
C GLN A 151 14.41 -11.49 -7.33
N ALA A 152 13.24 -10.87 -7.13
CA ALA A 152 12.02 -11.58 -6.78
C ALA A 152 11.63 -12.62 -7.83
N LYS A 153 11.75 -12.26 -9.11
CA LYS A 153 11.47 -13.15 -10.24
C LYS A 153 12.43 -14.34 -10.31
N ASN A 154 13.74 -14.09 -10.21
CA ASN A 154 14.76 -15.14 -10.25
C ASN A 154 14.64 -16.10 -9.06
N ASN A 155 14.27 -15.58 -7.89
CA ASN A 155 14.06 -16.35 -6.67
C ASN A 155 12.66 -16.99 -6.58
N LYS A 156 11.80 -16.82 -7.59
CA LYS A 156 10.41 -17.32 -7.63
C LYS A 156 9.62 -16.98 -6.36
N ARG A 157 9.67 -15.72 -5.92
CA ARG A 157 8.94 -15.24 -4.74
C ARG A 157 7.54 -14.74 -5.10
N GLY A 158 6.59 -14.89 -4.19
CA GLY A 158 5.22 -14.36 -4.33
C GLY A 158 4.59 -14.70 -5.68
N LEU A 159 4.14 -13.68 -6.41
CA LEU A 159 3.58 -13.75 -7.76
C LEU A 159 4.39 -14.66 -8.71
N TRP A 160 5.71 -14.69 -8.58
CA TRP A 160 6.63 -15.45 -9.42
C TRP A 160 6.73 -16.94 -9.05
N SER A 161 6.16 -17.35 -7.93
CA SER A 161 6.07 -18.75 -7.50
C SER A 161 4.84 -19.46 -8.07
N ALA A 162 3.87 -18.72 -8.61
CA ALA A 162 2.63 -19.27 -9.14
C ALA A 162 2.78 -19.78 -10.59
N ASP A 163 1.98 -20.78 -10.94
CA ASP A 163 1.85 -21.28 -12.31
C ASP A 163 0.35 -21.47 -12.64
N PRO A 164 -0.23 -20.68 -13.57
CA PRO A 164 0.42 -19.61 -14.32
C PRO A 164 0.77 -18.40 -13.44
N ILE A 165 1.80 -17.65 -13.84
CA ILE A 165 2.09 -16.34 -13.26
C ILE A 165 0.99 -15.37 -13.67
N ILE A 166 0.37 -14.72 -12.69
CA ILE A 166 -0.68 -13.72 -12.91
C ILE A 166 -0.21 -12.43 -12.24
N THR A 167 0.06 -11.38 -13.02
CA THR A 167 0.43 -10.07 -12.47
C THR A 167 -0.81 -9.32 -11.98
N PRO A 168 -0.67 -8.31 -11.09
CA PRO A 168 -1.81 -7.54 -10.61
C PRO A 168 -2.67 -6.95 -11.72
N ARG A 169 -2.03 -6.29 -12.70
CA ARG A 169 -2.74 -5.74 -13.87
C ARG A 169 -3.47 -6.82 -14.69
N GLN A 170 -2.83 -7.96 -14.93
CA GLN A 170 -3.48 -9.08 -15.64
C GLN A 170 -4.68 -9.64 -14.87
N PHE A 171 -4.60 -9.63 -13.54
CA PHE A 171 -5.69 -10.06 -12.68
C PHE A 171 -6.88 -9.12 -12.79
N ASP A 172 -6.63 -7.81 -12.66
CA ASP A 172 -7.66 -6.77 -12.74
C ASP A 172 -8.34 -6.75 -14.11
N ASP A 173 -7.55 -6.79 -15.20
CA ASP A 173 -8.06 -6.78 -16.58
C ASP A 173 -8.91 -8.02 -16.91
N ASN A 174 -8.67 -9.14 -16.22
CA ASN A 174 -9.35 -10.42 -16.45
C ASN A 174 -10.17 -10.89 -15.24
N TRP A 175 -10.56 -9.98 -14.36
CA TRP A 175 -11.19 -10.29 -13.07
C TRP A 175 -12.35 -11.31 -13.21
N GLN A 176 -13.25 -11.09 -14.18
CA GLN A 176 -14.42 -11.97 -14.39
C GLN A 176 -14.02 -13.40 -14.79
N LYS A 177 -12.90 -13.56 -15.50
CA LYS A 177 -12.36 -14.87 -15.88
C LYS A 177 -11.75 -15.54 -14.65
N TRP A 178 -10.90 -14.82 -13.93
CA TRP A 178 -10.22 -15.35 -12.74
C TRP A 178 -11.20 -15.71 -11.62
N GLN A 179 -12.30 -14.96 -11.45
CA GLN A 179 -13.35 -15.31 -10.49
C GLN A 179 -13.92 -16.72 -10.73
N LYS A 180 -13.96 -17.20 -11.98
CA LYS A 180 -14.45 -18.55 -12.32
C LYS A 180 -13.37 -19.63 -12.25
N GLU A 181 -12.11 -19.25 -12.43
CA GLU A 181 -10.98 -20.18 -12.57
C GLU A 181 -10.20 -20.36 -11.25
N LEU A 182 -10.03 -19.31 -10.44
CA LEU A 182 -9.24 -19.33 -9.21
C LEU A 182 -9.68 -20.40 -8.20
N PRO A 183 -10.98 -20.65 -7.94
CA PRO A 183 -11.36 -21.72 -7.02
C PRO A 183 -10.84 -23.09 -7.47
N LYS A 184 -10.74 -23.30 -8.79
CA LYS A 184 -10.25 -24.56 -9.38
C LYS A 184 -8.72 -24.65 -9.33
N VAL A 185 -8.03 -23.53 -9.56
CA VAL A 185 -6.56 -23.46 -9.65
C VAL A 185 -5.91 -23.49 -8.27
N LEU A 186 -6.42 -22.70 -7.34
CA LEU A 186 -5.78 -22.49 -6.05
C LEU A 186 -6.17 -23.52 -4.99
N LYS A 187 -7.12 -24.41 -5.30
CA LYS A 187 -7.74 -25.32 -4.31
C LYS A 187 -8.09 -24.56 -3.02
N ILE A 188 -8.54 -23.31 -3.15
CA ILE A 188 -8.92 -22.49 -1.99
C ILE A 188 -9.99 -23.32 -1.27
N PRO A 189 -9.78 -23.69 0.01
CA PRO A 189 -10.81 -24.38 0.77
C PRO A 189 -12.08 -23.52 0.67
N GLU A 190 -13.22 -24.16 0.39
CA GLU A 190 -14.50 -23.48 0.20
C GLU A 190 -14.64 -22.30 1.15
N ILE A 191 -15.06 -21.14 0.63
CA ILE A 191 -15.32 -19.96 1.47
C ILE A 191 -16.31 -20.40 2.53
N ILE A 192 -15.81 -20.51 3.75
CA ILE A 192 -16.59 -20.93 4.89
C ILE A 192 -17.40 -19.71 5.34
N VAL A 193 -18.66 -19.66 4.94
CA VAL A 193 -19.61 -18.67 5.48
C VAL A 193 -19.87 -19.05 6.93
N CYS A 194 -19.43 -18.20 7.84
CA CYS A 194 -19.56 -18.48 9.27
C CYS A 194 -20.29 -17.35 10.02
N GLN A 195 -21.11 -17.74 11.00
CA GLN A 195 -21.81 -16.78 11.85
C GLN A 195 -20.88 -16.38 13.00
N ILE A 196 -20.53 -15.09 13.07
CA ILE A 196 -19.69 -14.54 14.13
C ILE A 196 -20.48 -14.55 15.44
N GLU A 197 -19.98 -15.30 16.43
CA GLU A 197 -20.61 -15.41 17.76
C GLU A 197 -20.15 -14.29 18.68
N LYS A 198 -18.83 -14.04 18.71
CA LYS A 198 -18.22 -13.10 19.63
C LYS A 198 -16.90 -12.56 19.10
N ILE A 199 -16.71 -11.26 19.23
CA ILE A 199 -15.45 -10.56 19.04
C ILE A 199 -14.76 -10.51 20.41
N THR A 200 -13.62 -11.18 20.58
CA THR A 200 -12.94 -11.23 21.89
C THR A 200 -11.88 -10.15 22.09
N ASN A 201 -11.34 -9.61 21.01
CA ASN A 201 -10.39 -8.50 20.93
C ASN A 201 -10.32 -8.04 19.45
N THR A 202 -9.57 -6.98 19.14
CA THR A 202 -9.47 -6.39 17.78
C THR A 202 -8.98 -7.34 16.69
N GLU A 203 -8.53 -8.55 17.05
CA GLU A 203 -7.80 -9.45 16.15
C GLU A 203 -8.36 -10.88 16.08
N ARG A 204 -9.36 -11.28 16.89
CA ARG A 204 -9.90 -12.65 16.87
C ARG A 204 -11.42 -12.75 16.97
N PHE A 205 -11.97 -13.66 16.18
CA PHE A 205 -13.40 -13.96 16.11
C PHE A 205 -13.62 -15.45 16.36
N TYR A 206 -14.70 -15.73 17.08
CA TYR A 206 -15.31 -17.06 17.07
C TYR A 206 -16.36 -17.08 15.98
N CYS A 207 -16.30 -18.08 15.11
CA CYS A 207 -17.41 -18.35 14.23
C CYS A 207 -17.74 -19.83 14.12
N TYR A 208 -19.01 -20.09 13.81
CA TYR A 208 -19.53 -21.42 13.53
C TYR A 208 -19.74 -21.56 12.04
N TYR A 209 -19.35 -22.71 11.51
CA TYR A 209 -19.62 -23.10 10.13
C TYR A 209 -20.04 -24.56 10.03
N GLN A 210 -20.68 -24.92 8.93
CA GLN A 210 -20.96 -26.31 8.59
C GLN A 210 -19.79 -26.88 7.79
N ASP A 211 -19.20 -27.99 8.27
CA ASP A 211 -18.21 -28.73 7.50
C ASP A 211 -18.85 -29.49 6.32
N GLU A 212 -18.02 -30.21 5.56
CA GLU A 212 -18.45 -31.04 4.42
C GLU A 212 -19.48 -32.13 4.78
N ASN A 213 -19.64 -32.45 6.07
CA ASN A 213 -20.60 -33.42 6.60
C ASN A 213 -21.85 -32.75 7.21
N GLY A 214 -21.95 -31.43 7.16
CA GLY A 214 -23.05 -30.65 7.75
C GLY A 214 -22.95 -30.49 9.27
N LEU A 215 -21.81 -30.78 9.89
CA LEU A 215 -21.60 -30.61 11.32
C LEU A 215 -21.21 -29.16 11.65
N ASN A 216 -21.78 -28.62 12.72
CA ASN A 216 -21.41 -27.29 13.22
C ASN A 216 -20.04 -27.35 13.89
N VAL A 217 -19.05 -26.76 13.27
CA VAL A 217 -17.68 -26.63 13.78
C VAL A 217 -17.48 -25.23 14.33
N LYS A 218 -16.94 -25.15 15.55
CA LYS A 218 -16.49 -23.89 16.16
C LYS A 218 -15.00 -23.73 15.88
N SER A 219 -14.62 -22.63 15.24
CA SER A 219 -13.22 -22.32 14.97
C SER A 219 -12.84 -20.91 15.41
N HIS A 220 -11.56 -20.74 15.69
CA HIS A 220 -10.92 -19.45 15.87
C HIS A 220 -10.47 -18.95 14.50
N ILE A 221 -10.89 -17.74 14.16
CA ILE A 221 -10.44 -17.07 12.94
C ILE A 221 -9.80 -15.74 13.33
N ASP A 222 -8.57 -15.53 12.88
CA ASP A 222 -7.88 -14.26 13.08
C ASP A 222 -8.48 -13.19 12.14
N TYR A 223 -8.51 -11.92 12.55
CA TYR A 223 -9.20 -10.84 11.83
C TYR A 223 -8.80 -10.70 10.37
N TYR A 224 -7.53 -10.92 10.06
CA TYR A 224 -7.00 -10.87 8.69
C TYR A 224 -7.53 -11.99 7.79
N GLN A 225 -8.21 -13.00 8.35
CA GLN A 225 -8.87 -14.09 7.64
C GLN A 225 -10.40 -13.91 7.55
N VAL A 226 -10.98 -12.88 8.19
CA VAL A 226 -12.43 -12.62 8.20
C VAL A 226 -12.78 -11.50 7.22
N TRP A 227 -13.75 -11.73 6.35
CA TRP A 227 -14.41 -10.67 5.59
C TRP A 227 -15.70 -10.24 6.32
N MET A 228 -15.88 -8.93 6.53
CA MET A 228 -17.14 -8.35 7.01
C MET A 228 -17.67 -7.40 5.92
N PRO A 229 -18.91 -7.59 5.43
CA PRO A 229 -19.56 -6.64 4.52
C PRO A 229 -19.80 -5.27 5.17
#